data_AF-A0A937VB85-F1
#
_entry.id   AF-A0A937VB85-F1
#
_cell.length_a   1.000
_cell.length_b   1.000
_cell.length_c   1.000
_cell.angle_alpha   90.00
_cell.angle_beta   90.00
_cell.angle_gamma   90.00
#
_symmetry.space_group_name_H-M   'P 1'
#
loop_
_entity.id
_entity.type
_entity.pdbx_description
1 polymer ?
#
loop_
_entity_poly.entity_id
_entity_poly.type
_entity_poly.pdbx_seq_one_letter_code
_entity_poly.pdbx_strand_id
1 'polypeptide(L)'
;MIMGLDRQLWRGSAQWTETARQGAEYEYYNNVPMFRYNAYFGVHTVHYLDLVRHTGLQPLPMTAIILASIQTMLARALAGTRHPKPVVNVWSRGFLNKIDNLKFLSYVDADGFPAIVPAIQTQVLDEEHLVFSTSVYTQELLRIPAGASLAAFGLALTMEDVLTRGTFLGVRRMHGVNVGVLRVDWVYNPMPPVPGQVYPALPLTAVRGFGGRGGSA
;
A
#
# COMPACT_ATOMS: atom_id res chain seq x y z
N MET A 1 5.26 9.31 -1.71
CA MET A 1 4.41 10.01 -0.71
C MET A 1 5.20 10.08 0.58
N ILE A 2 5.12 11.20 1.28
CA ILE A 2 5.68 11.38 2.63
C ILE A 2 4.49 11.69 3.55
N MET A 3 4.44 11.06 4.72
CA MET A 3 3.41 11.32 5.73
C MET A 3 4.06 11.40 7.11
N GLY A 4 3.80 12.48 7.83
CA GLY A 4 4.18 12.62 9.24
C GLY A 4 3.18 11.95 10.17
N LEU A 5 3.62 11.70 11.42
CA LEU A 5 2.74 11.18 12.48
C LEU A 5 1.61 12.15 12.85
N ASP A 6 1.80 13.43 12.57
CA ASP A 6 0.82 14.51 12.67
C ASP A 6 -0.23 14.49 11.54
N ARG A 7 -0.21 13.45 10.69
CA ARG A 7 -1.15 13.23 9.58
C ARG A 7 -1.08 14.31 8.50
N GLN A 8 0.06 14.96 8.41
CA GLN A 8 0.42 15.83 7.30
C GLN A 8 1.06 15.01 6.18
N LEU A 9 0.63 15.23 4.95
CA LEU A 9 1.08 14.46 3.80
C LEU A 9 1.56 15.34 2.65
N TRP A 10 2.61 14.86 1.99
CA TRP A 10 3.09 15.33 0.70
C TRP A 10 2.99 14.20 -0.31
N ARG A 11 2.43 14.50 -1.47
CA ARG A 11 2.42 13.61 -2.62
C ARG A 11 3.10 14.30 -3.78
N GLY A 12 3.67 13.51 -4.68
CA GLY A 12 4.40 14.03 -5.82
C GLY A 12 4.88 12.91 -6.70
N SER A 13 5.42 13.32 -7.84
CA SER A 13 6.02 12.44 -8.85
C SER A 13 7.45 12.89 -9.07
N ALA A 14 8.35 11.93 -9.20
CA ALA A 14 9.75 12.20 -9.45
C ALA A 14 10.26 11.24 -10.53
N GLN A 15 11.17 11.72 -11.37
CA GLN A 15 11.83 10.94 -12.41
C GLN A 15 13.12 10.37 -11.84
N TRP A 16 13.26 9.05 -11.87
CA TRP A 16 14.52 8.42 -11.49
C TRP A 16 15.61 8.76 -12.51
N THR A 17 16.80 9.11 -12.03
CA THR A 17 17.94 9.51 -12.88
C THR A 17 19.06 8.49 -12.80
N GLU A 18 19.64 8.31 -11.62
CA GLU A 18 20.80 7.46 -11.43
C GLU A 18 20.90 6.86 -10.02
N THR A 19 21.97 6.09 -9.79
CA THR A 19 22.30 5.52 -8.48
C THR A 19 23.78 5.68 -8.18
N ALA A 20 24.11 5.92 -6.92
CA ALA A 20 25.48 5.92 -6.44
C ALA A 20 25.66 4.98 -5.23
N ARG A 21 26.84 4.37 -5.13
CA ARG A 21 27.28 3.56 -3.99
C ARG A 21 28.51 4.15 -3.27
N GLN A 22 28.86 5.39 -3.62
CA GLN A 22 29.98 6.15 -3.09
C GLN A 22 29.69 7.65 -3.30
N GLY A 23 30.45 8.53 -2.65
CA GLY A 23 30.31 9.98 -2.77
C GLY A 23 29.73 10.65 -1.53
N ALA A 24 29.62 11.99 -1.56
CA ALA A 24 29.28 12.80 -0.40
C ALA A 24 27.91 12.46 0.18
N GLU A 25 26.90 12.23 -0.66
CA GLU A 25 25.54 11.87 -0.24
C GLU A 25 25.50 10.46 0.39
N TYR A 26 26.21 9.51 -0.20
CA TYR A 26 26.34 8.15 0.33
C TYR A 26 27.01 8.15 1.71
N GLU A 27 28.11 8.90 1.85
CA GLU A 27 28.83 9.06 3.11
C GLU A 27 27.98 9.81 4.13
N TYR A 28 27.30 10.87 3.73
CA TYR A 28 26.41 11.64 4.58
C TYR A 28 25.32 10.75 5.18
N TYR A 29 24.56 10.03 4.35
CA TYR A 29 23.50 9.14 4.82
C TYR A 29 24.02 8.07 5.78
N ASN A 30 25.15 7.43 5.48
CA ASN A 30 25.74 6.43 6.37
C ASN A 30 26.30 7.01 7.69
N ASN A 31 26.56 8.32 7.75
CA ASN A 31 27.02 8.99 8.96
C ASN A 31 25.91 9.61 9.82
N VAL A 32 24.67 9.70 9.32
CA VAL A 32 23.52 10.12 10.11
C VAL A 32 23.28 9.11 11.26
N PRO A 33 23.03 9.55 12.52
CA PRO A 33 22.97 8.66 13.68
C PRO A 33 22.03 7.46 13.52
N MET A 34 20.90 7.63 12.85
CA MET A 34 19.92 6.58 12.60
C MET A 34 20.49 5.38 11.82
N PHE A 35 21.39 5.64 10.87
CA PHE A 35 21.99 4.63 10.00
C PHE A 35 23.36 4.19 10.52
N ARG A 36 24.16 5.13 11.03
CA ARG A 36 25.53 4.88 11.52
C ARG A 36 25.60 3.83 12.64
N TYR A 37 24.66 3.88 13.57
CA TYR A 37 24.66 3.00 14.74
C TYR A 37 23.73 1.81 14.61
N ASN A 38 23.17 1.58 13.42
CA ASN A 38 22.23 0.49 13.19
C ASN A 38 22.83 -0.59 12.29
N ALA A 39 23.09 -1.76 12.88
CA ALA A 39 23.70 -2.89 12.18
C ALA A 39 22.87 -3.44 10.99
N TYR A 40 21.59 -3.07 10.89
CA TYR A 40 20.68 -3.53 9.82
C TYR A 40 20.42 -2.49 8.73
N PHE A 41 20.75 -1.22 8.94
CA PHE A 41 20.28 -0.11 8.08
C PHE A 41 21.42 0.73 7.49
N GLY A 42 22.58 0.16 7.21
CA GLY A 42 23.58 0.84 6.37
C GLY A 42 22.97 1.13 4.98
N VAL A 43 23.13 2.36 4.48
CA VAL A 43 22.64 2.71 3.15
C VAL A 43 23.59 2.10 2.11
N HIS A 44 23.12 1.08 1.39
CA HIS A 44 23.91 0.40 0.36
C HIS A 44 23.91 1.12 -0.99
N THR A 45 22.84 1.84 -1.32
CA THR A 45 22.69 2.53 -2.61
C THR A 45 21.82 3.77 -2.43
N VAL A 46 22.31 4.90 -2.93
CA VAL A 46 21.57 6.15 -3.02
C VAL A 46 20.93 6.21 -4.40
N HIS A 47 19.62 6.49 -4.45
CA HIS A 47 18.89 6.70 -5.69
C HIS A 47 18.63 8.20 -5.85
N TYR A 48 18.94 8.75 -7.02
CA TYR A 48 18.67 10.14 -7.37
C TYR A 48 17.37 10.22 -8.16
N LEU A 49 16.55 11.21 -7.82
CA LEU A 49 15.27 11.45 -8.48
C LEU A 49 15.05 12.96 -8.65
N ASP A 50 14.67 13.37 -9.85
CA ASP A 50 14.27 14.75 -10.16
C ASP A 50 12.79 14.94 -9.85
N LEU A 51 12.46 15.91 -8.99
CA LEU A 51 11.08 16.20 -8.62
C LEU A 51 10.34 16.85 -9.79
N VAL A 52 9.30 16.19 -10.30
CA VAL A 52 8.48 16.69 -11.41
C VAL A 52 7.32 17.53 -10.91
N ARG A 53 6.65 17.09 -9.84
CA ARG A 53 5.51 17.80 -9.25
C ARG A 53 5.27 17.37 -7.81
N HIS A 54 4.59 18.22 -7.04
CA HIS A 54 4.08 17.87 -5.72
C HIS A 54 2.73 18.55 -5.44
N THR A 55 1.93 17.95 -4.55
CA THR A 55 0.65 18.51 -4.07
C THR A 55 0.84 19.63 -3.05
N GLY A 56 2.05 19.76 -2.51
CA GLY A 56 2.30 20.56 -1.31
C GLY A 56 1.81 19.84 -0.06
N LEU A 57 1.89 20.54 1.07
CA LEU A 57 1.48 20.03 2.37
C LEU A 57 -0.03 20.00 2.49
N GLN A 58 -0.60 18.82 2.79
CA GLN A 58 -2.04 18.63 2.97
C GLN A 58 -2.32 17.83 4.25
N PRO A 59 -3.32 18.19 5.06
CA PRO A 59 -3.74 17.35 6.18
C PRO A 59 -4.61 16.19 5.68
N LEU A 60 -4.55 15.03 6.36
CA LEU A 60 -5.56 13.97 6.17
C LEU A 60 -6.93 14.43 6.72
N PRO A 61 -8.01 14.42 5.91
CA PRO A 61 -9.34 14.83 6.35
C PRO A 61 -10.01 13.72 7.19
N MET A 62 -9.57 13.56 8.43
CA MET A 62 -9.94 12.42 9.29
C MET A 62 -11.45 12.28 9.50
N THR A 63 -12.19 13.38 9.68
CA THR A 63 -13.65 13.33 9.84
C THR A 63 -14.33 12.73 8.60
N ALA A 64 -13.93 13.15 7.40
CA ALA A 64 -14.46 12.61 6.16
C ALA A 64 -14.09 11.13 5.97
N ILE A 65 -12.88 10.74 6.38
CA ILE A 65 -12.40 9.35 6.34
C ILE A 65 -13.21 8.43 7.26
N ILE A 66 -13.56 8.89 8.47
CA ILE A 66 -14.38 8.12 9.41
C ILE A 66 -15.78 7.89 8.81
N LEU A 67 -16.41 8.95 8.28
CA LEU A 67 -17.71 8.85 7.61
C LEU A 67 -17.65 7.92 6.39
N ALA A 68 -16.60 8.02 5.58
CA ALA A 68 -16.38 7.14 4.43
C ALA A 68 -16.18 5.68 4.86
N SER A 69 -15.52 5.42 5.98
CA SER A 69 -15.36 4.08 6.56
C SER A 69 -16.70 3.47 6.95
N ILE A 70 -17.58 4.25 7.59
CA ILE A 70 -18.94 3.80 7.97
C ILE A 70 -19.76 3.50 6.71
N GLN A 71 -19.73 4.38 5.71
CA GLN A 71 -20.39 4.14 4.42
C GLN A 71 -19.89 2.85 3.74
N THR A 72 -18.58 2.61 3.80
CA THR A 72 -17.97 1.38 3.27
C THR A 72 -18.46 0.14 4.02
N MET A 73 -18.55 0.20 5.36
CA MET A 73 -19.08 -0.90 6.18
C MET A 73 -20.53 -1.23 5.83
N LEU A 74 -21.39 -0.21 5.71
CA LEU A 74 -22.79 -0.38 5.35
C LEU A 74 -22.94 -0.98 3.95
N ALA A 75 -22.19 -0.47 2.97
CA ALA A 75 -22.19 -0.99 1.61
C ALA A 75 -21.76 -2.47 1.56
N ARG A 76 -20.77 -2.86 2.36
CA ARG A 76 -20.31 -4.26 2.50
C ARG A 76 -21.36 -5.15 3.16
N ALA A 77 -21.91 -4.75 4.31
CA ALA A 77 -22.79 -5.60 5.11
C ALA A 77 -24.02 -6.09 4.32
N LEU A 78 -24.47 -5.27 3.37
CA LEU A 78 -25.63 -5.54 2.54
C LEU A 78 -25.26 -6.15 1.17
N ALA A 79 -23.97 -6.33 0.85
CA ALA A 79 -23.50 -6.75 -0.47
C ALA A 79 -23.81 -8.21 -0.83
N GLY A 80 -24.23 -9.02 0.15
CA GLY A 80 -24.34 -10.47 0.01
C GLY A 80 -22.97 -11.13 -0.13
N THR A 81 -22.77 -12.26 0.54
CA THR A 81 -21.58 -13.08 0.33
C THR A 81 -21.70 -13.81 -1.00
N ARG A 82 -20.82 -13.52 -1.94
CA ARG A 82 -20.53 -14.47 -3.03
C ARG A 82 -19.58 -15.54 -2.48
N HIS A 83 -19.39 -16.65 -3.19
CA HIS A 83 -18.35 -17.66 -2.90
C HIS A 83 -17.12 -17.39 -3.78
N PRO A 84 -16.35 -16.31 -3.55
CA PRO A 84 -15.14 -16.05 -4.30
C PRO A 84 -14.02 -16.99 -3.85
N LYS A 85 -12.91 -16.99 -4.59
CA LYS A 85 -11.71 -17.73 -4.21
C LYS A 85 -11.13 -17.14 -2.92
N PRO A 86 -10.55 -17.97 -2.02
CA PRO A 86 -9.89 -17.50 -0.80
C PRO A 86 -8.55 -16.80 -1.11
N VAL A 87 -8.60 -15.59 -1.67
CA VAL A 87 -7.41 -14.80 -2.05
C VAL A 87 -6.85 -14.04 -0.84
N VAL A 88 -7.74 -13.36 -0.12
CA VAL A 88 -7.41 -12.56 1.06
C VAL A 88 -7.57 -13.43 2.31
N ASN A 89 -6.44 -13.79 2.92
CA ASN A 89 -6.43 -14.61 4.12
C ASN A 89 -7.09 -13.90 5.34
N VAL A 90 -7.39 -14.69 6.38
CA VAL A 90 -8.09 -14.20 7.58
C VAL A 90 -7.33 -13.05 8.27
N TRP A 91 -6.00 -13.13 8.33
CA TRP A 91 -5.18 -12.09 8.95
C TRP A 91 -5.26 -10.77 8.17
N SER A 92 -5.03 -10.81 6.85
CA SER A 92 -5.10 -9.63 5.97
C SER A 92 -6.49 -9.01 6.00
N ARG A 93 -7.54 -9.84 6.09
CA ARG A 93 -8.91 -9.37 6.29
C ARG A 93 -9.08 -8.61 7.60
N GLY A 94 -8.66 -9.20 8.71
CA GLY A 94 -8.73 -8.53 10.02
C GLY A 94 -7.95 -7.22 10.00
N PHE A 95 -6.77 -7.22 9.40
CA PHE A 95 -5.88 -6.07 9.30
C PHE A 95 -6.46 -4.94 8.42
N LEU A 96 -6.94 -5.25 7.22
CA LEU A 96 -7.51 -4.24 6.31
C LEU A 96 -8.86 -3.70 6.79
N ASN A 97 -9.58 -4.43 7.65
CA ASN A 97 -10.86 -3.97 8.20
C ASN A 97 -10.73 -3.00 9.38
N LYS A 98 -9.56 -2.89 10.00
CA LYS A 98 -9.27 -1.92 11.06
C LYS A 98 -9.33 -0.49 10.52
N ILE A 99 -10.06 0.41 11.18
CA ILE A 99 -10.25 1.81 10.74
C ILE A 99 -9.04 2.69 11.07
N ASP A 100 -8.33 2.35 12.13
CA ASP A 100 -7.09 2.99 12.59
C ASP A 100 -5.86 2.63 11.73
N ASN A 101 -5.95 1.56 10.93
CA ASN A 101 -4.93 1.21 9.95
C ASN A 101 -5.00 2.13 8.72
N LEU A 102 -3.86 2.66 8.33
CA LEU A 102 -3.73 3.48 7.13
C LEU A 102 -3.79 2.58 5.91
N LYS A 103 -4.55 2.99 4.88
CA LYS A 103 -4.48 2.34 3.56
C LYS A 103 -4.30 3.35 2.46
N PHE A 104 -3.58 2.92 1.42
CA PHE A 104 -3.26 3.71 0.25
C PHE A 104 -3.51 2.88 -1.01
N LEU A 105 -4.12 3.50 -1.99
CA LEU A 105 -4.26 2.94 -3.32
C LEU A 105 -3.15 3.48 -4.21
N SER A 106 -2.61 2.62 -5.08
CA SER A 106 -1.60 3.02 -6.06
C SER A 106 -1.91 2.42 -7.43
N TYR A 107 -1.83 3.25 -8.47
CA TYR A 107 -1.98 2.84 -9.87
C TYR A 107 -1.05 3.70 -10.76
N VAL A 108 -0.85 3.29 -12.00
CA VAL A 108 -0.14 4.09 -13.01
C VAL A 108 -1.15 5.04 -13.66
N ASP A 109 -0.93 6.33 -13.53
CA ASP A 109 -1.79 7.38 -14.12
C ASP A 109 -1.53 7.50 -15.63
N ALA A 110 -2.38 8.27 -16.33
CA ALA A 110 -2.32 8.42 -17.79
C ALA A 110 -1.00 9.02 -18.31
N ASP A 111 -0.26 9.72 -17.46
CA ASP A 111 1.06 10.28 -17.76
C ASP A 111 2.23 9.32 -17.49
N GLY A 112 1.94 8.08 -17.07
CA GLY A 112 2.93 7.05 -16.80
C GLY A 112 3.54 7.11 -15.40
N PHE A 113 3.21 8.10 -14.57
CA PHE A 113 3.69 8.14 -13.18
C PHE A 113 2.78 7.34 -12.24
N PRO A 114 3.33 6.72 -11.17
CA PRO A 114 2.50 6.15 -10.13
C PRO A 114 1.78 7.26 -9.35
N ALA A 115 0.46 7.12 -9.21
CA ALA A 115 -0.37 7.98 -8.39
C ALA A 115 -0.77 7.22 -7.11
N ILE A 116 -0.62 7.89 -5.95
CA ILE A 116 -0.97 7.32 -4.64
C ILE A 116 -2.09 8.14 -4.00
N VAL A 117 -3.19 7.48 -3.67
CA VAL A 117 -4.39 8.09 -3.07
C VAL A 117 -4.63 7.49 -1.68
N PRO A 118 -4.74 8.30 -0.62
CA PRO A 118 -5.16 7.80 0.69
C PRO A 118 -6.57 7.22 0.61
N ALA A 119 -6.73 6.00 1.11
CA ALA A 119 -7.99 5.26 1.07
C ALA A 119 -8.19 4.47 2.37
N ILE A 120 -8.03 5.14 3.51
CA ILE A 120 -8.11 4.56 4.86
C ILE A 120 -9.45 3.83 5.08
N GLN A 121 -10.51 4.28 4.41
CA GLN A 121 -11.84 3.65 4.40
C GLN A 121 -11.91 2.28 3.72
N THR A 122 -10.85 1.85 3.02
CA THR A 122 -10.79 0.56 2.33
C THR A 122 -10.98 -0.58 3.31
N GLN A 123 -11.82 -1.54 2.94
CA GLN A 123 -12.15 -2.72 3.71
C GLN A 123 -12.30 -3.93 2.79
N VAL A 124 -12.21 -5.12 3.37
CA VAL A 124 -12.45 -6.37 2.65
C VAL A 124 -13.95 -6.57 2.49
N LEU A 125 -14.40 -6.72 1.25
CA LEU A 125 -15.79 -7.02 0.89
C LEU A 125 -16.10 -8.51 1.07
N ASP A 126 -15.25 -9.37 0.51
CA ASP A 126 -15.33 -10.83 0.55
C ASP A 126 -13.92 -11.45 0.46
N GLU A 127 -13.76 -12.74 0.14
CA GLU A 127 -12.42 -13.35 0.11
C GLU A 127 -11.54 -12.94 -1.09
N GLU A 128 -12.07 -12.21 -2.06
CA GLU A 128 -11.33 -11.80 -3.26
C GLU A 128 -11.42 -10.29 -3.52
N HIS A 129 -12.36 -9.58 -2.90
CA HIS A 129 -12.62 -8.18 -3.21
C HIS A 129 -12.33 -7.25 -2.04
N LEU A 130 -11.71 -6.11 -2.34
CA LEU A 130 -11.68 -4.92 -1.47
C LEU A 130 -12.72 -3.90 -1.97
N VAL A 131 -13.25 -3.13 -1.04
CA VAL A 131 -14.24 -2.08 -1.29
C VAL A 131 -13.87 -0.81 -0.52
N PHE A 132 -14.15 0.35 -1.12
CA PHE A 132 -13.95 1.65 -0.49
C PHE A 132 -15.00 2.64 -0.98
N SER A 133 -15.55 3.45 -0.06
CA SER A 133 -16.39 4.58 -0.42
C SER A 133 -15.59 5.65 -1.17
N THR A 134 -16.20 6.27 -2.18
CA THR A 134 -15.61 7.37 -2.95
C THR A 134 -15.94 8.75 -2.38
N SER A 135 -16.49 8.85 -1.17
CA SER A 135 -16.94 10.11 -0.55
C SER A 135 -15.82 10.99 0.01
N VAL A 136 -14.60 10.47 0.09
CA VAL A 136 -13.37 11.19 0.42
C VAL A 136 -12.36 10.96 -0.70
N TYR A 137 -11.58 11.99 -1.05
CA TYR A 137 -10.71 11.99 -2.23
C TYR A 137 -11.45 11.67 -3.54
N THR A 138 -12.73 12.07 -3.64
CA THR A 138 -13.63 11.72 -4.76
C THR A 138 -13.02 11.98 -6.13
N GLN A 139 -12.46 13.16 -6.34
CA GLN A 139 -11.88 13.53 -7.64
C GLN A 139 -10.68 12.65 -8.03
N GLU A 140 -9.95 12.11 -7.07
CA GLU A 140 -8.81 11.23 -7.32
C GLU A 140 -9.25 9.78 -7.51
N LEU A 141 -10.21 9.32 -6.69
CA LEU A 141 -10.74 7.96 -6.79
C LEU A 141 -11.57 7.74 -8.06
N LEU A 142 -12.27 8.77 -8.55
CA LEU A 142 -13.02 8.71 -9.81
C LEU A 142 -12.12 8.75 -11.05
N ARG A 143 -10.85 9.16 -10.91
CA ARG A 143 -9.87 9.17 -12.02
C ARG A 143 -9.28 7.79 -12.31
N ILE A 144 -9.35 6.85 -11.35
CA ILE A 144 -8.84 5.50 -11.54
C ILE A 144 -9.67 4.79 -12.62
N PRO A 145 -9.09 4.39 -13.77
CA PRO A 145 -9.86 3.78 -14.83
C PRO A 145 -10.28 2.35 -14.45
N ALA A 146 -11.51 1.97 -14.77
CA ALA A 146 -11.94 0.58 -14.63
C ALA A 146 -11.06 -0.33 -15.51
N GLY A 147 -10.68 -1.49 -14.98
CA GLY A 147 -9.72 -2.40 -15.59
C GLY A 147 -8.25 -2.10 -15.22
N ALA A 148 -7.95 -0.98 -14.56
CA ALA A 148 -6.59 -0.66 -14.15
C ALA A 148 -6.03 -1.70 -13.17
N SER A 149 -4.71 -1.96 -13.27
CA SER A 149 -3.98 -2.62 -12.19
C SER A 149 -3.89 -1.66 -11.00
N LEU A 150 -4.45 -2.08 -9.88
CA LEU A 150 -4.54 -1.28 -8.67
C LEU A 150 -3.92 -2.05 -7.51
N ALA A 151 -2.98 -1.43 -6.82
CA ALA A 151 -2.45 -1.92 -5.57
C ALA A 151 -3.16 -1.25 -4.40
N ALA A 152 -3.43 -2.00 -3.34
CA ALA A 152 -3.85 -1.46 -2.05
C ALA A 152 -2.85 -1.89 -0.98
N PHE A 153 -2.19 -0.89 -0.41
CA PHE A 153 -1.22 -1.05 0.66
C PHE A 153 -1.87 -0.67 1.99
N GLY A 154 -1.91 -1.61 2.92
CA GLY A 154 -2.32 -1.34 4.30
C GLY A 154 -1.11 -1.34 5.22
N LEU A 155 -1.06 -0.39 6.15
CA LEU A 155 -0.06 -0.38 7.21
C LEU A 155 -0.65 0.11 8.54
N ALA A 156 -0.01 -0.28 9.63
CA ALA A 156 -0.30 0.18 10.98
C ALA A 156 0.92 0.92 11.55
N LEU A 157 0.69 1.80 12.52
CA LEU A 157 1.78 2.46 13.25
C LEU A 157 2.59 1.49 14.13
N THR A 158 2.08 0.26 14.32
CA THR A 158 2.78 -0.87 14.95
C THR A 158 3.78 -1.57 14.02
N MET A 159 4.05 -1.01 12.84
CA MET A 159 4.93 -1.58 11.80
C MET A 159 4.45 -2.91 11.21
N GLU A 160 3.14 -3.16 11.28
CA GLU A 160 2.50 -4.24 10.52
C GLU A 160 2.04 -3.71 9.17
N ASP A 161 2.20 -4.48 8.08
CA ASP A 161 1.72 -4.10 6.76
C ASP A 161 1.31 -5.29 5.89
N VAL A 162 0.55 -4.98 4.83
CA VAL A 162 0.17 -5.92 3.77
C VAL A 162 0.02 -5.19 2.45
N LEU A 163 0.56 -5.77 1.39
CA LEU A 163 0.39 -5.26 0.04
C LEU A 163 -0.52 -6.21 -0.74
N THR A 164 -1.57 -5.66 -1.33
CA THR A 164 -2.45 -6.38 -2.25
C THR A 164 -2.40 -5.73 -3.62
N ARG A 165 -2.62 -6.52 -4.67
CA ARG A 165 -2.75 -6.05 -6.05
C ARG A 165 -3.89 -6.81 -6.73
N GLY A 166 -4.56 -6.12 -7.64
CA GLY A 166 -5.41 -6.79 -8.60
C GLY A 166 -6.01 -5.83 -9.62
N THR A 167 -7.22 -6.14 -10.08
CA THR A 167 -7.94 -5.36 -11.09
C THR A 167 -9.00 -4.47 -10.45
N PHE A 168 -8.94 -3.17 -10.71
CA PHE A 168 -10.01 -2.26 -10.32
C PHE A 168 -11.25 -2.49 -11.20
N LEU A 169 -12.37 -2.87 -10.59
CA LEU A 169 -13.62 -3.15 -11.32
C LEU A 169 -14.44 -1.90 -11.62
N GLY A 170 -13.94 -0.72 -11.25
CA GLY A 170 -14.64 0.55 -11.39
C GLY A 170 -15.47 0.93 -10.15
N VAL A 171 -16.16 2.06 -10.28
CA VAL A 171 -17.06 2.58 -9.25
C VAL A 171 -18.48 2.15 -9.57
N ARG A 172 -19.19 1.63 -8.57
CA ARG A 172 -20.59 1.23 -8.66
C ARG A 172 -21.38 1.69 -7.45
N ARG A 173 -22.70 1.77 -7.60
CA ARG A 173 -23.60 2.12 -6.50
C ARG A 173 -24.00 0.85 -5.74
N MET A 174 -23.68 0.79 -4.46
CA MET A 174 -24.07 -0.31 -3.55
C MET A 174 -24.84 0.30 -2.39
N HIS A 175 -26.13 -0.01 -2.30
CA HIS A 175 -27.01 0.44 -1.20
C HIS A 175 -26.97 1.96 -0.97
N GLY A 176 -27.03 2.73 -2.07
CA GLY A 176 -27.03 4.20 -2.03
C GLY A 176 -25.65 4.84 -1.89
N VAL A 177 -24.58 4.06 -1.70
CA VAL A 177 -23.20 4.54 -1.59
C VAL A 177 -22.45 4.25 -2.89
N ASN A 178 -21.71 5.23 -3.40
CA ASN A 178 -20.77 5.00 -4.50
C ASN A 178 -19.49 4.39 -3.93
N VAL A 179 -19.16 3.19 -4.40
CA VAL A 179 -18.00 2.44 -3.93
C VAL A 179 -17.14 2.00 -5.09
N GLY A 180 -15.82 2.11 -4.93
CA GLY A 180 -14.85 1.44 -5.78
C GLY A 180 -14.68 -0.01 -5.33
N VAL A 181 -14.48 -0.91 -6.29
CA VAL A 181 -14.25 -2.34 -6.01
C VAL A 181 -12.97 -2.79 -6.67
N LEU A 182 -12.08 -3.40 -5.89
CA LEU A 182 -10.83 -4.00 -6.36
C LEU A 182 -10.95 -5.52 -6.22
N ARG A 183 -10.82 -6.25 -7.32
CA ARG A 183 -10.67 -7.71 -7.30
C ARG A 183 -9.20 -8.05 -7.15
N VAL A 184 -8.82 -8.59 -6.00
CA VAL A 184 -7.46 -8.96 -5.64
C VAL A 184 -7.07 -10.27 -6.34
N ASP A 185 -5.88 -10.29 -6.92
CA ASP A 185 -5.28 -11.51 -7.50
C ASP A 185 -3.92 -11.85 -6.90
N TRP A 186 -3.37 -10.96 -6.06
CA TRP A 186 -2.05 -11.11 -5.47
C TRP A 186 -1.98 -10.44 -4.11
N VAL A 187 -1.38 -11.14 -3.14
CA VAL A 187 -1.17 -10.67 -1.77
C VAL A 187 0.29 -10.92 -1.41
N TYR A 188 0.92 -9.94 -0.79
CA TYR A 188 2.33 -9.94 -0.42
C TYR A 188 2.51 -9.40 0.98
N ASN A 189 3.40 -10.05 1.72
CA ASN A 189 3.92 -9.58 2.99
C ASN A 189 5.22 -8.80 2.73
N PRO A 190 5.25 -7.47 2.90
CA PRO A 190 6.48 -6.68 2.84
C PRO A 190 7.33 -6.74 4.11
N MET A 191 6.78 -7.21 5.23
CA MET A 191 7.45 -7.14 6.53
C MET A 191 8.69 -8.04 6.60
N PRO A 192 9.84 -7.52 7.07
CA PRO A 192 10.94 -8.35 7.56
C PRO A 192 10.50 -9.22 8.75
N PRO A 193 11.14 -10.37 9.00
CA PRO A 193 12.26 -10.98 8.25
C PRO A 193 11.80 -11.91 7.11
N VAL A 194 10.49 -12.08 6.92
CA VAL A 194 9.92 -13.04 5.94
C VAL A 194 9.08 -12.30 4.90
N PRO A 195 9.68 -11.39 4.10
CA PRO A 195 8.96 -10.78 3.00
C PRO A 195 8.68 -11.85 1.94
N GLY A 196 7.47 -11.86 1.37
CA GLY A 196 7.10 -12.93 0.45
C GLY A 196 5.67 -12.89 -0.04
N GLN A 197 5.45 -13.60 -1.14
CA GLN A 197 4.13 -13.81 -1.72
C GLN A 197 3.28 -14.68 -0.81
N VAL A 198 2.11 -14.16 -0.42
CA VAL A 198 1.08 -14.88 0.35
C VAL A 198 0.08 -15.54 -0.61
N TYR A 199 -0.30 -14.83 -1.67
CA TYR A 199 -1.20 -15.34 -2.70
C TYR A 199 -0.74 -14.90 -4.10
N PRO A 200 -0.82 -15.77 -5.14
CA PRO A 200 -1.14 -17.20 -5.07
C PRO A 200 -0.17 -18.00 -4.18
N ALA A 201 -0.63 -19.08 -3.56
CA ALA A 201 0.24 -19.89 -2.70
C ALA A 201 1.40 -20.48 -3.54
N LEU A 202 2.63 -20.24 -3.09
CA LEU A 202 3.80 -20.87 -3.69
C LEU A 202 3.93 -22.32 -3.21
N PRO A 203 4.43 -23.25 -4.04
CA PRO A 203 4.69 -24.61 -3.62
C PRO A 203 5.68 -24.65 -2.45
N LEU A 204 5.38 -25.46 -1.44
CA LEU A 204 6.31 -25.69 -0.34
C LEU A 204 7.49 -26.52 -0.84
N THR A 205 8.67 -25.92 -0.86
CA THR A 205 9.93 -26.62 -1.14
C THR A 205 10.64 -26.93 0.17
N ALA A 206 11.07 -28.17 0.35
CA ALA A 206 11.87 -28.57 1.51
C ALA A 206 13.14 -27.71 1.60
N VAL A 207 13.46 -27.24 2.81
CA VAL A 207 14.72 -26.53 3.07
C VAL A 207 15.85 -27.54 2.94
N ARG A 208 16.63 -27.47 1.86
CA ARG A 208 17.73 -28.41 1.56
C ARG A 208 19.06 -28.05 2.23
N GLY A 209 19.11 -26.91 2.92
CA GLY A 209 20.25 -26.48 3.70
C GLY A 209 19.90 -25.25 4.50
N PHE A 210 20.30 -25.22 5.77
CA PHE A 210 20.34 -23.99 6.54
C PHE A 210 21.69 -23.34 6.23
N GLY A 211 21.70 -22.27 5.44
CA GLY A 211 22.94 -21.55 5.13
C GLY A 211 23.57 -21.03 6.42
N GLY A 212 24.57 -21.75 6.94
CA GLY A 212 25.48 -21.21 7.94
C GLY A 212 26.19 -20.01 7.34
N ARG A 213 26.29 -18.92 8.10
CA ARG A 213 27.15 -17.78 7.76
C ARG A 213 28.58 -18.29 7.60
N GLY A 214 28.99 -18.55 6.36
CA GLY A 214 30.39 -18.65 6.00
C GLY A 214 30.99 -17.26 6.12
N GLY A 215 31.71 -17.01 7.22
CA GLY A 215 32.72 -15.96 7.25
C GLY A 215 33.78 -16.35 6.22
N SER A 216 33.86 -15.58 5.14
CA SER A 216 34.93 -15.69 4.16
C SER A 216 36.02 -14.66 4.50
N ALA A 217 37.14 -15.20 4.97
CA ALA A 217 38.52 -14.70 4.98
C ALA A 217 38.80 -13.32 5.61
#